data_AF-A0A938GMG8-F1
#
_entry.id   AF-A0A938GMG8-F1
#
_cell.length_a   1.000
_cell.length_b   1.000
_cell.length_c   1.000
_cell.angle_alpha   90.00
_cell.angle_beta   90.00
_cell.angle_gamma   90.00
#
_symmetry.space_group_name_H-M   'P 1'
#
loop_
_entity.id
_entity.type
_entity.pdbx_description
1 polymer ?
#
loop_
_entity_poly.entity_id
_entity_poly.type
_entity_poly.pdbx_seq_one_letter_code
_entity_poly.pdbx_strand_id
1 'polypeptide(L)'
;MKYLRHCSSLVCFLLLSLQAALGAAPSTVAEAIQQIRSVDSHGKGHTQAVMASRFLATQDAGLLDDLLIAMDGANPLAANWLRASVETIASRSLKAGQPLPTASLGEFLLDVRHAPSARQLAFDLLSQSPSNAVQSLLPGMLHDPSMPLRRSAVQGVLEQAMQLQTNGQSGA
;
A
#
# COMPACT_ATOMS: atom_id res chain seq x y z
N MET A 1 -69.10 -4.75 7.47
CA MET A 1 -67.82 -5.31 7.96
C MET A 1 -66.77 -5.08 6.89
N LYS A 2 -66.15 -3.89 6.96
CA LYS A 2 -64.96 -3.49 6.19
C LYS A 2 -63.74 -3.76 7.10
N TYR A 3 -62.52 -3.78 6.57
CA TYR A 3 -61.23 -3.96 7.28
C TYR A 3 -60.61 -5.38 7.36
N LEU A 4 -60.65 -6.18 6.29
CA LEU A 4 -59.79 -7.39 6.26
C LEU A 4 -59.20 -7.74 4.89
N ARG A 5 -58.75 -6.76 4.11
CA ARG A 5 -58.17 -7.02 2.77
C ARG A 5 -56.97 -6.15 2.34
N HIS A 6 -56.29 -5.46 3.28
CA HIS A 6 -55.19 -4.55 2.91
C HIS A 6 -53.88 -4.70 3.72
N CYS A 7 -53.80 -5.56 4.74
CA CYS A 7 -52.54 -5.73 5.49
C CYS A 7 -51.50 -6.64 4.82
N SER A 8 -51.88 -7.47 3.83
CA SER A 8 -50.94 -8.44 3.26
C SER A 8 -50.00 -7.88 2.19
N SER A 9 -50.24 -6.67 1.68
CA SER A 9 -49.42 -6.08 0.59
C SER A 9 -48.37 -5.09 1.11
N LEU A 10 -48.56 -4.53 2.32
CA LEU A 10 -47.57 -3.61 2.92
C LEU A 10 -46.39 -4.33 3.60
N VAL A 11 -46.53 -5.61 3.93
CA VAL A 11 -45.46 -6.42 4.54
C VAL A 11 -44.44 -6.90 3.50
N CYS A 12 -44.83 -7.05 2.23
CA CYS A 12 -43.90 -7.43 1.15
C CYS A 12 -42.99 -6.29 0.68
N PHE A 13 -43.42 -5.03 0.80
CA PHE A 13 -42.59 -3.89 0.39
C PHE A 13 -41.52 -3.50 1.42
N LEU A 14 -41.72 -3.85 2.70
CA LEU A 14 -40.74 -3.58 3.77
C LEU A 14 -39.62 -4.63 3.86
N LEU A 15 -39.77 -5.78 3.20
CA LEU A 15 -38.77 -6.85 3.15
C LEU A 15 -37.83 -6.75 1.94
N LEU A 16 -38.08 -5.86 0.98
CA LEU A 16 -37.23 -5.68 -0.21
C LEU A 16 -36.13 -4.63 -0.05
N SER A 17 -36.15 -3.81 1.00
CA SER A 17 -35.18 -2.73 1.21
C SER A 17 -34.01 -3.10 2.13
N LEU A 18 -33.94 -4.35 2.62
CA LEU A 18 -32.83 -4.85 3.47
C LEU A 18 -31.80 -5.70 2.69
N GLN A 19 -31.61 -5.41 1.40
CA GLN A 19 -30.53 -6.00 0.59
C GLN A 19 -29.25 -5.16 0.57
N ALA A 20 -29.19 -4.08 1.34
CA ALA A 20 -27.99 -3.26 1.45
C ALA A 20 -26.98 -3.91 2.42
N ALA A 21 -25.87 -4.38 1.85
CA ALA A 21 -24.55 -4.57 2.47
C ALA A 21 -24.05 -5.99 2.80
N LEU A 22 -24.39 -7.01 2.00
CA LEU A 22 -23.34 -7.98 1.66
C LEU A 22 -22.52 -7.36 0.53
N GLY A 23 -21.43 -6.68 0.89
CA GLY A 23 -20.50 -6.15 -0.10
C GLY A 23 -19.97 -7.28 -0.97
N ALA A 24 -20.11 -7.15 -2.29
CA ALA A 24 -19.54 -8.11 -3.23
C ALA A 24 -18.01 -8.08 -3.14
N ALA A 25 -17.39 -9.26 -3.24
CA ALA A 25 -15.95 -9.34 -3.44
C ALA A 25 -15.58 -8.58 -4.73
N PRO A 26 -14.48 -7.81 -4.75
CA PRO A 26 -14.09 -7.11 -5.95
C PRO A 26 -13.70 -8.11 -7.05
N SER A 27 -14.05 -7.76 -8.28
CA SER A 27 -13.71 -8.54 -9.47
C SER A 27 -12.50 -7.95 -10.20
N THR A 28 -12.17 -6.69 -9.92
CA THR A 28 -11.02 -5.98 -10.49
C THR A 28 -10.14 -5.33 -9.43
N VAL A 29 -8.89 -5.07 -9.79
CA VAL A 29 -7.95 -4.30 -8.96
C VAL A 29 -8.49 -2.91 -8.64
N ALA A 30 -9.06 -2.21 -9.63
CA ALA A 30 -9.60 -0.87 -9.44
C ALA A 30 -10.76 -0.86 -8.42
N GLU A 31 -11.65 -1.84 -8.50
CA GLU A 31 -12.71 -2.02 -7.50
C GLU A 31 -12.14 -2.30 -6.11
N ALA A 32 -11.12 -3.15 -6.00
CA ALA A 32 -10.49 -3.46 -4.72
C ALA A 32 -9.84 -2.21 -4.09
N ILE A 33 -9.13 -1.41 -4.87
CA ILE A 33 -8.54 -0.14 -4.42
C ILE A 33 -9.65 0.82 -3.98
N GLN A 34 -10.72 0.96 -4.75
CA GLN A 34 -11.85 1.82 -4.39
C GLN A 34 -12.51 1.39 -3.09
N GLN A 35 -12.73 0.08 -2.90
CA GLN A 35 -13.30 -0.48 -1.68
C GLN A 35 -12.42 -0.17 -0.45
N ILE A 36 -11.10 -0.31 -0.57
CA ILE A 36 -10.16 0.07 0.49
C ILE A 36 -10.19 1.58 0.77
N ARG A 37 -10.23 2.42 -0.27
CA ARG A 37 -10.29 3.89 -0.11
C ARG A 37 -11.59 4.37 0.52
N SER A 38 -12.64 3.55 0.48
CA SER A 38 -13.96 3.87 1.04
C SER A 38 -14.07 3.59 2.54
N VAL A 39 -13.03 3.05 3.18
CA VAL A 39 -13.01 2.84 4.64
C VAL A 39 -13.02 4.19 5.35
N ASP A 40 -13.99 4.39 6.24
CA ASP A 40 -14.10 5.60 7.06
C ASP A 40 -13.76 5.35 8.55
N SER A 41 -13.75 6.44 9.32
CA SER A 41 -13.44 6.44 10.74
C SER A 41 -14.47 5.71 11.62
N HIS A 42 -15.66 5.41 11.10
CA HIS A 42 -16.72 4.72 11.81
C HIS A 42 -16.76 3.22 11.48
N GLY A 43 -15.78 2.71 10.73
CA GLY A 43 -15.69 1.31 10.33
C GLY A 43 -16.60 0.94 9.15
N LYS A 44 -17.30 1.92 8.55
CA LYS A 44 -18.01 1.67 7.29
C LYS A 44 -16.98 1.31 6.21
N GLY A 45 -17.28 0.29 5.42
CA GLY A 45 -16.37 -0.20 4.38
C GLY A 45 -15.33 -1.22 4.86
N HIS A 46 -15.25 -1.54 6.16
CA HIS A 46 -14.25 -2.47 6.70
C HIS A 46 -14.38 -3.88 6.09
N THR A 47 -15.59 -4.44 6.02
CA THR A 47 -15.83 -5.78 5.45
C THR A 47 -15.39 -5.82 3.97
N GLN A 48 -15.70 -4.78 3.21
CA GLN A 48 -15.29 -4.65 1.81
C GLN A 48 -13.77 -4.54 1.70
N ALA A 49 -13.11 -3.75 2.56
CA ALA A 49 -11.66 -3.64 2.59
C ALA A 49 -10.97 -4.97 2.95
N VAL A 50 -11.55 -5.78 3.84
CA VAL A 50 -11.05 -7.14 4.12
C VAL A 50 -11.13 -8.02 2.88
N MET A 51 -12.25 -8.01 2.15
CA MET A 51 -12.40 -8.78 0.91
C MET A 51 -11.44 -8.28 -0.18
N ALA A 52 -11.33 -6.96 -0.34
CA ALA A 52 -10.42 -6.32 -1.28
C ALA A 52 -8.95 -6.62 -0.97
N SER A 53 -8.54 -6.54 0.30
CA SER A 53 -7.17 -6.85 0.71
C SER A 53 -6.81 -8.32 0.41
N ARG A 54 -7.75 -9.25 0.64
CA ARG A 54 -7.59 -10.66 0.27
C ARG A 54 -7.47 -10.86 -1.24
N PHE A 55 -8.29 -10.17 -2.03
CA PHE A 55 -8.21 -10.21 -3.49
C PHE A 55 -6.87 -9.63 -4.00
N LEU A 56 -6.41 -8.51 -3.44
CA LEU A 56 -5.13 -7.90 -3.80
C LEU A 56 -3.95 -8.82 -3.45
N ALA A 57 -4.01 -9.53 -2.33
CA ALA A 57 -2.95 -10.45 -1.90
C ALA A 57 -2.70 -11.61 -2.89
N THR A 58 -3.65 -11.94 -3.77
CA THR A 58 -3.46 -12.97 -4.81
C THR A 58 -2.83 -12.41 -6.09
N GLN A 59 -2.73 -11.08 -6.23
CA GLN A 59 -2.13 -10.43 -7.39
C GLN A 59 -0.60 -10.45 -7.32
N ASP A 60 0.07 -10.31 -8.47
CA ASP A 60 1.52 -10.31 -8.58
C ASP A 60 2.17 -8.95 -8.23
N ALA A 61 3.50 -8.95 -8.16
CA ALA A 61 4.30 -7.79 -7.77
C ALA A 61 4.28 -6.63 -8.81
N GLY A 62 3.75 -6.85 -10.02
CA GLY A 62 3.52 -5.78 -10.98
C GLY A 62 2.48 -4.76 -10.51
N LEU A 63 1.66 -5.12 -9.51
CA LEU A 63 0.63 -4.24 -8.95
C LEU A 63 1.17 -3.25 -7.89
N LEU A 64 2.43 -3.36 -7.49
CA LEU A 64 2.97 -2.57 -6.38
C LEU A 64 2.90 -1.06 -6.63
N ASP A 65 3.19 -0.61 -7.85
CA ASP A 65 3.17 0.82 -8.20
C ASP A 65 1.74 1.38 -8.11
N ASP A 66 0.74 0.67 -8.64
CA ASP A 66 -0.66 1.11 -8.58
C ASP A 66 -1.15 1.26 -7.13
N LEU A 67 -0.73 0.34 -6.24
CA LEU A 67 -1.10 0.42 -4.82
C LEU A 67 -0.37 1.54 -4.09
N LEU A 68 0.89 1.80 -4.43
CA LEU A 68 1.64 2.93 -3.90
C LEU A 68 1.03 4.27 -4.36
N ILE A 69 0.66 4.39 -5.65
CA ILE A 69 -0.08 5.53 -6.20
C ILE A 69 -1.43 5.68 -5.50
N ALA A 70 -2.14 4.58 -5.21
CA ALA A 70 -3.43 4.65 -4.54
C ALA A 70 -3.36 5.21 -3.11
N MET A 71 -2.18 5.25 -2.48
CA MET A 71 -1.95 5.90 -1.19
C MET A 71 -2.01 7.43 -1.30
N ASP A 72 -1.83 8.00 -2.49
CA ASP A 72 -1.95 9.44 -2.71
C ASP A 72 -3.39 9.92 -2.45
N GLY A 73 -3.51 10.86 -1.51
CA GLY A 73 -4.79 11.38 -1.05
C GLY A 73 -5.68 10.36 -0.34
N ALA A 74 -5.15 9.20 0.06
CA ALA A 74 -5.88 8.24 0.88
C ALA A 74 -6.03 8.79 2.32
N ASN A 75 -7.16 8.53 2.95
CA ASN A 75 -7.31 8.79 4.38
C ASN A 75 -6.37 7.85 5.19
N PRO A 76 -6.05 8.17 6.46
CA PRO A 76 -5.08 7.38 7.24
C PRO A 76 -5.41 5.88 7.35
N LEU A 77 -6.69 5.52 7.44
CA LEU A 77 -7.12 4.12 7.51
C LEU A 77 -6.90 3.44 6.16
N ALA A 78 -7.38 4.03 5.07
CA ALA A 78 -7.19 3.52 3.72
C ALA A 78 -5.69 3.37 3.36
N ALA A 79 -4.86 4.36 3.70
CA ALA A 79 -3.42 4.30 3.49
C ALA A 79 -2.78 3.13 4.26
N ASN A 80 -3.30 2.80 5.45
CA ASN A 80 -2.83 1.65 6.22
C ASN A 80 -3.21 0.31 5.59
N TRP A 81 -4.43 0.19 5.07
CA TRP A 81 -4.85 -0.99 4.31
C TRP A 81 -4.02 -1.19 3.05
N LEU A 82 -3.78 -0.13 2.28
CA LEU A 82 -2.96 -0.18 1.07
C LEU A 82 -1.52 -0.59 1.39
N ARG A 83 -0.91 -0.03 2.43
CA ARG A 83 0.42 -0.44 2.90
C ARG A 83 0.48 -1.92 3.22
N ALA A 84 -0.48 -2.44 4.00
CA ALA A 84 -0.51 -3.85 4.35
C ALA A 84 -0.65 -4.75 3.11
N SER A 85 -1.43 -4.33 2.10
CA SER A 85 -1.55 -5.05 0.82
C SER A 85 -0.24 -5.04 0.03
N VAL A 86 0.45 -3.90 -0.06
CA VAL A 86 1.77 -3.77 -0.69
C VAL A 86 2.80 -4.71 -0.03
N GLU A 87 2.90 -4.65 1.30
CA GLU A 87 3.83 -5.50 2.08
C GLU A 87 3.52 -6.99 1.89
N THR A 88 2.24 -7.36 1.88
CA THR A 88 1.81 -8.74 1.67
C THR A 88 2.23 -9.26 0.30
N ILE A 89 1.99 -8.50 -0.77
CA ILE A 89 2.36 -8.88 -2.14
C ILE A 89 3.88 -8.98 -2.25
N ALA A 90 4.62 -7.98 -1.78
CA ALA A 90 6.08 -7.97 -1.85
C ALA A 90 6.70 -9.12 -1.05
N SER A 91 6.24 -9.36 0.18
CA SER A 91 6.72 -10.47 1.02
C SER A 91 6.46 -11.82 0.36
N ARG A 92 5.27 -12.03 -0.23
CA ARG A 92 4.92 -13.25 -0.97
C ARG A 92 5.84 -13.44 -2.18
N SER A 93 6.07 -12.38 -2.96
CA SER A 93 6.95 -12.40 -4.13
C SER A 93 8.37 -12.80 -3.75
N LEU A 94 8.96 -12.12 -2.76
CA LEU A 94 10.32 -12.39 -2.30
C LEU A 94 10.46 -13.82 -1.73
N LYS A 95 9.48 -14.30 -0.94
CA LYS A 95 9.47 -15.69 -0.43
C LYS A 95 9.39 -16.74 -1.55
N ALA A 96 8.72 -16.41 -2.65
CA ALA A 96 8.63 -17.27 -3.83
C ALA A 96 9.85 -17.14 -4.77
N GLY A 97 10.87 -16.35 -4.39
CA GLY A 97 12.04 -16.08 -5.23
C GLY A 97 11.73 -15.23 -6.47
N GLN A 98 10.56 -14.57 -6.50
CA GLN A 98 10.14 -13.72 -7.61
C GLN A 98 10.64 -12.28 -7.40
N PRO A 99 11.18 -11.64 -8.45
CA PRO A 99 11.74 -10.30 -8.34
C PRO A 99 10.64 -9.26 -8.07
N LEU A 100 11.01 -8.21 -7.34
CA LEU A 100 10.21 -6.98 -7.27
C LEU A 100 10.53 -6.10 -8.50
N PRO A 101 9.61 -5.23 -8.93
CA PRO A 101 9.84 -4.29 -10.03
C PRO A 101 10.74 -3.13 -9.56
N THR A 102 12.03 -3.41 -9.31
CA THR A 102 12.95 -2.45 -8.68
C THR A 102 13.18 -1.17 -9.48
N ALA A 103 13.12 -1.25 -10.81
CA ALA A 103 13.26 -0.07 -11.66
C ALA A 103 12.12 0.94 -11.44
N SER A 104 10.86 0.48 -11.56
CA SER A 104 9.70 1.35 -11.41
C SER A 104 9.49 1.81 -9.96
N LEU A 105 9.79 0.95 -8.97
CA LEU A 105 9.85 1.35 -7.56
C LEU A 105 10.88 2.45 -7.31
N GLY A 106 12.02 2.41 -8.02
CA GLY A 106 13.04 3.45 -7.98
C GLY A 106 12.56 4.78 -8.57
N GLU A 107 11.90 4.73 -9.73
CA GLU A 107 11.28 5.90 -10.36
C GLU A 107 10.21 6.53 -9.45
N PHE A 108 9.32 5.70 -8.88
CA PHE A 108 8.29 6.12 -7.93
C PHE A 108 8.91 6.77 -6.69
N LEU A 109 9.95 6.17 -6.12
CA LEU A 109 10.64 6.70 -4.94
C LEU A 109 11.25 8.09 -5.20
N LEU A 110 11.79 8.34 -6.39
CA LEU A 110 12.42 9.61 -6.74
C LEU A 110 11.41 10.73 -7.06
N ASP A 111 10.16 10.40 -7.35
CA ASP A 111 9.12 11.40 -7.61
C ASP A 111 8.59 12.02 -6.31
N VAL A 112 9.04 13.24 -6.00
CA VAL A 112 8.67 13.99 -4.80
C VAL A 112 7.21 14.44 -4.75
N ARG A 113 6.43 14.22 -5.82
CA ARG A 113 4.99 14.53 -5.87
C ARG A 113 4.13 13.50 -5.13
N HIS A 114 4.61 12.27 -4.97
CA HIS A 114 3.92 11.22 -4.24
C HIS A 114 3.95 11.45 -2.73
N ALA A 115 2.98 10.85 -2.03
CA ALA A 115 2.88 10.91 -0.58
C ALA A 115 4.18 10.45 0.10
N PRO A 116 4.73 11.21 1.07
CA PRO A 116 5.98 10.84 1.76
C PRO A 116 5.98 9.43 2.36
N SER A 117 4.81 8.96 2.82
CA SER A 117 4.63 7.61 3.38
C SER A 117 4.63 6.50 2.33
N ALA A 118 4.13 6.76 1.11
CA ALA A 118 4.20 5.82 0.00
C ALA A 118 5.64 5.73 -0.53
N ARG A 119 6.33 6.86 -0.66
CA ARG A 119 7.75 6.90 -1.04
C ARG A 119 8.63 6.18 -0.02
N GLN A 120 8.39 6.37 1.28
CA GLN A 120 9.09 5.59 2.32
C GLN A 120 8.86 4.08 2.17
N LEU A 121 7.64 3.65 1.84
CA LEU A 121 7.37 2.23 1.63
C LEU A 121 8.13 1.70 0.41
N ALA A 122 8.18 2.43 -0.70
CA ALA A 122 8.99 2.06 -1.86
C ALA A 122 10.49 1.94 -1.52
N PHE A 123 11.02 2.86 -0.71
CA PHE A 123 12.37 2.77 -0.15
C PHE A 123 12.58 1.47 0.63
N ASP A 124 11.66 1.12 1.52
CA ASP A 124 11.76 -0.08 2.35
C ASP A 124 11.72 -1.36 1.49
N LEU A 125 10.91 -1.38 0.43
CA LEU A 125 10.86 -2.50 -0.52
C LEU A 125 12.16 -2.68 -1.30
N LEU A 126 12.74 -1.58 -1.80
CA LEU A 126 14.02 -1.61 -2.52
C LEU A 126 15.17 -2.06 -1.61
N SER A 127 15.15 -1.62 -0.35
CA SER A 127 16.13 -2.03 0.68
C SER A 127 16.07 -3.54 0.97
N GLN A 128 14.88 -4.14 0.93
CA GLN A 128 14.66 -5.57 1.15
C GLN A 128 14.93 -6.43 -0.10
N SER A 129 15.03 -5.82 -1.29
CA SER A 129 15.32 -6.55 -2.52
C SER A 129 16.74 -7.13 -2.49
N PRO A 130 17.00 -8.31 -3.10
CA PRO A 130 18.35 -8.90 -3.15
C PRO A 130 19.41 -7.99 -3.75
N SER A 131 19.02 -7.13 -4.70
CA SER A 131 19.93 -6.15 -5.31
C SER A 131 20.31 -5.00 -4.39
N ASN A 132 19.53 -4.76 -3.32
CA ASN A 132 19.61 -3.57 -2.49
C ASN A 132 19.73 -2.27 -3.32
N ALA A 133 18.90 -2.17 -4.37
CA ALA A 133 19.01 -1.12 -5.40
C ALA A 133 18.87 0.30 -4.84
N VAL A 134 18.36 0.45 -3.63
CA VAL A 134 18.22 1.76 -2.97
C VAL A 134 19.56 2.41 -2.65
N GLN A 135 20.63 1.63 -2.47
CA GLN A 135 21.93 2.16 -2.05
C GLN A 135 22.52 3.16 -3.04
N SER A 136 22.30 2.94 -4.34
CA SER A 136 22.75 3.88 -5.38
C SER A 136 21.92 5.17 -5.41
N LEU A 137 20.72 5.17 -4.81
CA LEU A 137 19.81 6.31 -4.80
C LEU A 137 19.99 7.21 -3.56
N LEU A 138 20.50 6.67 -2.46
CA LEU A 138 20.65 7.38 -1.18
C LEU A 138 21.34 8.76 -1.27
N PRO A 139 22.44 8.95 -2.05
CA PRO A 139 23.10 10.25 -2.12
C PRO A 139 22.17 11.37 -2.61
N GLY A 140 21.23 11.04 -3.51
CA GLY A 140 20.25 11.99 -4.05
C GLY A 140 19.18 12.41 -3.04
N MET A 141 19.04 11.71 -1.91
CA MET A 141 17.96 11.91 -0.94
C MET A 141 18.36 12.79 0.26
N LEU A 142 19.59 13.30 0.32
CA LEU A 142 20.06 14.16 1.41
C LEU A 142 19.19 15.41 1.62
N HIS A 143 18.64 15.94 0.53
CA HIS A 143 17.77 17.11 0.51
C HIS A 143 16.30 16.77 0.21
N ASP A 144 15.91 15.50 0.35
CA ASP A 144 14.54 15.07 0.08
C ASP A 144 13.55 15.86 0.96
N PRO A 145 12.35 16.25 0.49
CA PRO A 145 11.35 16.90 1.35
C PRO A 145 10.87 16.00 2.51
N SER A 146 10.90 14.68 2.35
CA SER A 146 10.52 13.69 3.36
C SER A 146 11.60 13.53 4.43
N MET A 147 11.24 13.80 5.69
CA MET A 147 12.15 13.62 6.84
C MET A 147 12.68 12.18 6.98
N PRO A 148 11.84 11.12 6.87
CA PRO A 148 12.32 9.73 6.86
C PRO A 148 13.39 9.45 5.80
N LEU A 149 13.17 9.86 4.54
CA LEU A 149 14.12 9.61 3.45
C LEU A 149 15.45 10.36 3.66
N ARG A 150 15.40 11.60 4.15
CA ARG A 150 16.62 12.32 4.55
C ARG A 150 17.40 11.58 5.63
N ARG A 151 16.73 11.00 6.63
CA ARG A 151 17.41 10.24 7.69
C ARG A 151 18.11 9.01 7.12
N SER A 152 17.45 8.27 6.22
CA SER A 152 18.07 7.13 5.54
C SER A 152 19.30 7.54 4.73
N ALA A 153 19.23 8.68 4.02
CA ALA A 153 20.35 9.23 3.27
C ALA A 153 21.54 9.59 4.16
N VAL A 154 21.28 10.31 5.25
CA VAL A 154 22.32 10.67 6.24
C VAL A 154 22.93 9.42 6.85
N GLN A 155 22.13 8.42 7.22
CA GLN A 155 22.61 7.16 7.73
C GLN A 155 23.56 6.46 6.72
N GLY A 156 23.16 6.38 5.45
CA GLY A 156 24.01 5.79 4.40
C GLY A 156 25.35 6.50 4.22
N VAL A 157 25.38 7.84 4.33
CA VAL A 157 26.63 8.61 4.30
C VAL A 157 27.52 8.30 5.50
N LEU A 158 26.95 8.20 6.70
CA LEU A 158 27.70 7.85 7.91
C LEU A 158 28.28 6.43 7.81
N GLU A 159 27.50 5.48 7.29
CA GLU A 159 27.96 4.10 7.06
C GLU A 159 29.13 4.05 6.08
N GLN A 160 29.06 4.79 4.97
CA GLN A 160 30.17 4.91 4.02
C GLN A 160 31.41 5.52 4.66
N ALA A 161 31.26 6.57 5.47
CA ALA A 161 32.38 7.19 6.17
C ALA A 161 33.07 6.22 7.14
N MET A 162 32.29 5.43 7.90
CA MET A 162 32.83 4.41 8.81
C MET A 162 33.58 3.30 8.06
N GLN A 163 33.09 2.89 6.89
CA GLN A 163 33.75 1.89 6.05
C GLN A 163 35.10 2.40 5.53
N LEU A 164 35.16 3.65 5.05
CA LEU A 164 36.40 4.27 4.59
C LEU A 164 37.44 4.39 5.71
N GLN A 165 37.01 4.74 6.93
CA GLN A 165 37.89 4.81 8.09
C GLN A 165 38.49 3.44 8.45
N THR A 166 37.66 2.39 8.50
CA THR A 166 38.11 1.02 8.78
C THR A 166 39.09 0.50 7.73
N ASN A 167 38.82 0.76 6.45
CA ASN A 167 39.69 0.35 5.34
C ASN A 167 41.02 1.10 5.37
N GLY A 168 41.02 2.39 5.69
CA GLY A 168 42.23 3.18 5.86
C GLY A 168 43.11 2.73 7.04
N GLN A 169 42.50 2.19 8.10
CA GLN A 169 43.21 1.61 9.25
C GLN A 169 43.75 0.20 8.98
N SER A 170 43.15 -0.55 8.05
CA SER A 170 43.57 -1.92 7.71
C SER A 170 44.66 -1.97 6.63
N GLY A 171 44.91 -0.84 5.95
CA GLY A 171 45.93 -0.69 4.92
C GLY A 171 47.24 -0.02 5.37
N ALA A 172 47.36 0.30 6.66
CA ALA A 172 48.55 0.85 7.33
C ALA A 172 49.18 -0.19 8.26
#